data_AF-A0A9W7FD57-F1
#
_entry.id   AF-A0A9W7FD57-F1
#
_cell.length_a   1.000
_cell.length_b   1.000
_cell.length_c   1.000
_cell.angle_alpha   90.00
_cell.angle_beta   90.00
_cell.angle_gamma   90.00
#
_symmetry.space_group_name_H-M   'P 1'
#
loop_
_entity.id
_entity.type
_entity.pdbx_description
1 polymer ?
#
loop_
_entity_poly.entity_id
_entity_poly.type
_entity_poly.pdbx_seq_one_letter_code
_entity_poly.pdbx_strand_id
1 'polypeptide(L)'
;MVRFTALAISTLSIGISDAAQTSCASDEVQFAEGCVSRTSAYQSAYDFLYSNLPSWDKTNKQSLGFHDSVTPDTDGLDDGIATLGLNISLDAQQKFSWAWDLPQDIYQEYVATYAHVNEARVDWRPIITTATSTILDNAPSTTDLSTVEDVVSYINSQMWHTETSGLINNVTFKSSQTPLIYDPMSTLVYGYASCTGVSILFADALKSVGIAARVSGTPAWNGAYENGNHNWIEVYLPETGEWAFMEAAPAGGGETLSNPCDKWFCSPTKMANGTQFFSSRFDSNSGVAYPMAWDLENLEVPGDDRTAYYQDACNKC
;
A
#
# COMPACT_ATOMS: atom_id res chain seq x y z
N MET A 1 -54.54 -7.59 -1.99
CA MET A 1 -53.94 -8.89 -2.35
C MET A 1 -52.83 -8.61 -3.35
N VAL A 2 -51.63 -8.30 -2.88
CA VAL A 2 -50.47 -7.94 -3.71
C VAL A 2 -49.65 -9.21 -3.89
N ARG A 3 -49.46 -9.65 -5.13
CA ARG A 3 -48.66 -10.83 -5.47
C ARG A 3 -47.17 -10.44 -5.48
N PHE A 4 -46.38 -11.08 -4.61
CA PHE A 4 -44.93 -11.08 -4.73
C PHE A 4 -44.53 -12.14 -5.75
N THR A 5 -43.87 -11.73 -6.83
CA THR A 5 -43.23 -12.61 -7.80
C THR A 5 -41.82 -12.90 -7.27
N ALA A 6 -41.54 -14.15 -6.93
CA ALA A 6 -40.20 -14.60 -6.55
C ALA A 6 -39.29 -14.59 -7.77
N LEU A 7 -38.19 -13.84 -7.71
CA LEU A 7 -37.11 -13.89 -8.69
C LEU A 7 -36.26 -15.14 -8.39
N ALA A 8 -36.22 -16.08 -9.33
CA ALA A 8 -35.35 -17.25 -9.24
C ALA A 8 -33.89 -16.80 -9.47
N ILE A 9 -33.04 -17.03 -8.46
CA ILE A 9 -31.59 -16.87 -8.59
C ILE A 9 -31.08 -18.08 -9.38
N SER A 10 -30.67 -17.87 -10.64
CA SER A 10 -29.95 -18.90 -11.39
C SER A 10 -28.52 -18.95 -10.90
N THR A 11 -28.14 -20.05 -10.26
CA THR A 11 -26.73 -20.35 -9.97
C THR A 11 -26.03 -20.69 -11.28
N LEU A 12 -25.41 -19.68 -11.90
CA LEU A 12 -24.40 -19.92 -12.93
C LEU A 12 -23.17 -20.50 -12.23
N SER A 13 -22.95 -21.80 -12.45
CA SER A 13 -21.69 -22.46 -12.10
C SER A 13 -20.64 -21.98 -13.09
N ILE A 14 -19.85 -20.99 -12.69
CA ILE A 14 -18.65 -20.58 -13.41
C ILE A 14 -17.59 -21.65 -13.12
N GLY A 15 -17.04 -22.24 -14.18
CA GLY A 15 -15.90 -23.15 -14.08
C GLY A 15 -14.68 -22.38 -13.59
N ILE A 16 -14.37 -22.52 -12.31
CA ILE A 16 -13.15 -22.04 -11.69
C ILE A 16 -12.03 -22.99 -12.15
N SER A 17 -11.10 -22.48 -12.96
CA SER A 17 -9.76 -23.06 -13.07
C SER A 17 -9.15 -23.03 -11.67
N ASP A 18 -8.78 -24.21 -11.12
CA ASP A 18 -8.23 -24.43 -9.77
C ASP A 18 -7.78 -23.14 -9.08
N ALA A 19 -8.72 -22.48 -8.37
CA ALA A 19 -8.37 -21.38 -7.51
C ALA A 19 -7.44 -21.98 -6.46
N ALA A 20 -6.21 -21.47 -6.36
CA ALA A 20 -5.31 -21.88 -5.30
C ALA A 20 -6.09 -21.87 -3.98
N GLN A 21 -6.07 -22.99 -3.26
CA GLN A 21 -6.71 -23.09 -1.95
C GLN A 21 -5.61 -23.06 -0.90
N THR A 22 -5.78 -22.21 0.10
CA THR A 22 -4.85 -22.18 1.23
C THR A 22 -4.86 -23.54 1.93
N SER A 23 -3.69 -23.98 2.38
CA SER A 23 -3.56 -25.18 3.21
C SER A 23 -3.90 -24.93 4.69
N CYS A 24 -4.10 -23.68 5.08
CA CYS A 24 -4.33 -23.28 6.46
C CYS A 24 -5.78 -23.47 6.90
N ALA A 25 -5.98 -23.65 8.21
CA ALA A 25 -7.33 -23.69 8.78
C ALA A 25 -8.03 -22.31 8.67
N SER A 26 -9.36 -22.28 8.80
CA SER A 26 -10.13 -21.04 8.67
C SER A 26 -9.80 -19.96 9.72
N ASP A 27 -9.25 -20.37 10.86
CA ASP A 27 -8.78 -19.51 11.95
C ASP A 27 -7.27 -19.23 11.88
N GLU A 28 -6.61 -19.59 10.77
CA GLU A 28 -5.19 -19.38 10.50
C GLU A 28 -4.98 -18.50 9.26
N VAL A 29 -3.84 -17.83 9.23
CA VAL A 29 -3.38 -16.95 8.17
C VAL A 29 -2.10 -17.54 7.59
N GLN A 30 -2.01 -17.62 6.27
CA GLN A 30 -0.84 -18.13 5.58
C GLN A 30 0.21 -17.02 5.37
N PHE A 31 1.46 -17.34 5.73
CA PHE A 31 2.66 -16.56 5.40
C PHE A 31 3.71 -17.50 4.78
N ALA A 32 4.83 -16.94 4.30
CA ALA A 32 5.96 -17.70 3.75
C ALA A 32 6.48 -18.76 4.73
N GLU A 33 6.45 -18.46 6.04
CA GLU A 33 6.92 -19.33 7.12
C GLU A 33 5.92 -20.45 7.47
N GLY A 34 4.67 -20.34 6.99
CA GLY A 34 3.59 -21.29 7.22
C GLY A 34 2.31 -20.68 7.79
N CYS A 35 1.42 -21.53 8.27
CA CYS A 35 0.14 -21.13 8.87
C CYS A 35 0.34 -20.61 10.29
N VAL A 36 -0.20 -19.42 10.58
CA VAL A 36 -0.17 -18.79 11.90
C VAL A 36 -1.60 -18.50 12.34
N SER A 37 -1.99 -18.85 13.58
CA SER A 37 -3.33 -18.50 14.07
C SER A 37 -3.62 -17.01 13.91
N ARG A 38 -4.83 -16.66 13.49
CA ARG A 38 -5.24 -15.26 13.24
C ARG A 38 -5.03 -14.38 14.46
N THR A 39 -5.31 -14.89 15.66
CA THR A 39 -5.06 -14.17 16.93
C THR A 39 -3.57 -13.86 17.14
N SER A 40 -2.68 -14.82 16.85
CA SER A 40 -1.24 -14.59 17.00
C SER A 40 -0.69 -13.65 15.93
N ALA A 41 -1.17 -13.77 14.69
CA ALA A 41 -0.81 -12.86 13.60
C ALA A 41 -1.25 -11.42 13.91
N TYR A 42 -2.48 -11.25 14.40
CA TYR A 42 -3.01 -9.97 14.87
C TYR A 42 -2.16 -9.38 16.00
N GLN A 43 -1.91 -10.16 17.06
CA GLN A 43 -1.16 -9.67 18.21
C GLN A 43 0.27 -9.26 17.82
N SER A 44 0.94 -10.07 17.00
CA SER A 44 2.29 -9.76 16.54
C SER A 44 2.36 -8.49 15.70
N ALA A 45 1.38 -8.28 14.80
CA ALA A 45 1.31 -7.05 14.00
C ALA A 45 0.92 -5.83 14.85
N TYR A 46 0.00 -6.00 15.80
CA TYR A 46 -0.36 -4.97 16.78
C TYR A 46 0.85 -4.53 17.60
N ASP A 47 1.62 -5.47 18.15
CA ASP A 47 2.81 -5.20 18.95
C ASP A 47 3.90 -4.51 18.12
N PHE A 48 4.07 -4.91 16.86
CA PHE A 48 4.97 -4.26 15.91
C PHE A 48 4.58 -2.79 15.70
N LEU A 49 3.31 -2.51 15.38
CA LEU A 49 2.85 -1.14 15.16
C LEU A 49 2.98 -0.29 16.43
N TYR A 50 2.57 -0.85 17.58
CA TYR A 50 2.61 -0.15 18.87
C TYR A 50 4.03 0.24 19.28
N SER A 51 4.99 -0.67 19.10
CA SER A 51 6.39 -0.43 19.47
C SER A 51 7.09 0.61 18.57
N ASN A 52 6.54 0.85 17.38
CA ASN A 52 7.13 1.67 16.34
C ASN A 52 6.40 3.00 16.09
N LEU A 53 5.45 3.38 16.95
CA LEU A 53 4.70 4.63 16.79
C LEU A 53 5.64 5.86 16.79
N PRO A 54 5.52 6.77 15.81
CA PRO A 54 6.17 8.08 15.87
C PRO A 54 5.59 8.92 17.02
N SER A 55 6.29 9.97 17.45
CA SER A 55 5.90 10.76 18.63
C SER A 55 4.47 11.33 18.55
N TRP A 56 4.03 11.76 17.37
CA TRP A 56 2.69 12.32 17.14
C TRP A 56 1.56 11.28 17.19
N ASP A 57 1.86 10.02 16.88
CA ASP A 57 0.91 8.92 17.03
C ASP A 57 0.90 8.43 18.48
N LYS A 58 2.06 8.39 19.17
CA LYS A 58 2.15 8.03 20.60
C LYS A 58 1.23 8.88 21.48
N THR A 59 1.13 10.19 21.20
CA THR A 59 0.25 11.09 21.97
C THR A 59 -1.24 10.81 21.76
N ASN A 60 -1.61 10.16 20.66
CA ASN A 60 -3.00 9.85 20.28
C ASN A 60 -3.26 8.34 20.16
N LYS A 61 -2.39 7.51 20.75
CA LYS A 61 -2.35 6.05 20.54
C LYS A 61 -3.71 5.37 20.78
N GLN A 62 -4.46 5.83 21.77
CA GLN A 62 -5.78 5.30 22.11
C GLN A 62 -6.80 5.57 20.99
N SER A 63 -6.81 6.76 20.41
CA SER A 63 -7.68 7.10 19.26
C SER A 63 -7.31 6.33 17.99
N LEU A 64 -6.08 5.85 17.90
CA LEU A 64 -5.62 4.99 16.81
C LEU A 64 -6.00 3.50 17.04
N GLY A 65 -6.46 3.13 18.24
CA GLY A 65 -6.86 1.77 18.60
C GLY A 65 -5.85 1.03 19.49
N PHE A 66 -4.82 1.71 20.00
CA PHE A 66 -3.83 1.10 20.89
C PHE A 66 -4.16 1.31 22.37
N HIS A 67 -4.56 0.24 23.05
CA HIS A 67 -4.98 0.24 24.46
C HIS A 67 -4.15 -0.70 25.33
N ASP A 68 -3.92 -0.29 26.58
CA ASP A 68 -3.14 -1.07 27.56
C ASP A 68 -3.97 -2.19 28.22
N SER A 69 -5.31 -2.16 28.09
CA SER A 69 -6.22 -3.20 28.58
C SER A 69 -7.47 -3.29 27.68
N VAL A 70 -7.60 -4.37 26.93
CA VAL A 70 -8.80 -4.65 26.12
C VAL A 70 -9.90 -5.15 27.06
N THR A 71 -10.80 -4.27 27.46
CA THR A 71 -12.17 -4.70 27.74
C THR A 71 -12.97 -4.41 26.46
N PRO A 72 -13.41 -5.44 25.73
CA PRO A 72 -14.27 -5.22 24.58
C PRO A 72 -15.50 -4.42 25.03
N ASP A 73 -15.97 -3.53 24.17
CA ASP A 73 -17.33 -2.95 24.19
C ASP A 73 -17.65 -1.76 25.08
N THR A 74 -16.72 -1.20 25.86
CA THR A 74 -16.97 0.13 26.44
C THR A 74 -16.52 1.20 25.47
N ASP A 75 -17.47 1.69 24.65
CA ASP A 75 -17.47 2.98 23.89
C ASP A 75 -16.82 3.08 22.48
N GLY A 76 -16.40 1.98 21.86
CA GLY A 76 -15.83 2.01 20.50
C GLY A 76 -14.35 2.39 20.45
N LEU A 77 -13.66 2.44 21.61
CA LEU A 77 -12.21 2.61 21.70
C LEU A 77 -11.43 1.58 20.87
N ASP A 78 -11.93 0.35 20.70
CA ASP A 78 -11.30 -0.68 19.88
C ASP A 78 -11.44 -0.43 18.36
N ASP A 79 -12.26 0.52 17.91
CA ASP A 79 -12.55 0.80 16.49
C ASP A 79 -11.58 1.80 15.84
N GLY A 80 -10.41 2.02 16.44
CA GLY A 80 -9.37 2.90 15.88
C GLY A 80 -8.79 2.37 14.57
N ILE A 81 -8.24 3.27 13.74
CA ILE A 81 -7.77 2.95 12.39
C ILE A 81 -6.71 1.84 12.34
N ALA A 82 -5.92 1.64 13.40
CA ALA A 82 -4.94 0.57 13.46
C ALA A 82 -5.63 -0.79 13.66
N THR A 83 -6.58 -0.89 14.59
CA THR A 83 -7.31 -2.13 14.87
C THR A 83 -8.22 -2.54 13.70
N LEU A 84 -8.99 -1.58 13.17
CA LEU A 84 -9.81 -1.80 11.99
C LEU A 84 -8.93 -2.17 10.79
N GLY A 85 -7.83 -1.43 10.62
CA GLY A 85 -6.84 -1.65 9.57
C GLY A 85 -6.22 -3.05 9.59
N LEU A 86 -5.81 -3.51 10.78
CA LEU A 86 -5.20 -4.82 10.99
C LEU A 86 -6.16 -5.95 10.63
N ASN A 87 -7.40 -5.89 11.10
CA ASN A 87 -8.40 -6.92 10.79
C ASN A 87 -8.63 -7.05 9.28
N ILE A 88 -8.83 -5.92 8.59
CA ILE A 88 -9.02 -5.93 7.13
C ILE A 88 -7.75 -6.42 6.41
N SER A 89 -6.56 -6.06 6.89
CA SER A 89 -5.31 -6.53 6.28
C SER A 89 -5.09 -8.04 6.44
N LEU A 90 -5.50 -8.64 7.58
CA LEU A 90 -5.47 -10.09 7.78
C LEU A 90 -6.52 -10.80 6.93
N ASP A 91 -7.69 -10.19 6.72
CA ASP A 91 -8.71 -10.71 5.80
C ASP A 91 -8.15 -10.78 4.37
N ALA A 92 -7.45 -9.72 3.93
CA ALA A 92 -6.79 -9.70 2.64
C ALA A 92 -5.69 -10.78 2.54
N GLN A 93 -4.86 -10.92 3.57
CA GLN A 93 -3.81 -11.95 3.66
C GLN A 93 -4.40 -13.38 3.57
N GLN A 94 -5.56 -13.63 4.18
CA GLN A 94 -6.24 -14.93 4.08
C GLN A 94 -6.89 -15.14 2.71
N LYS A 95 -7.50 -14.09 2.14
CA LYS A 95 -8.31 -14.16 0.92
C LYS A 95 -7.48 -14.33 -0.36
N PHE A 96 -6.38 -13.60 -0.49
CA PHE A 96 -5.69 -13.47 -1.77
C PHE A 96 -4.47 -14.38 -1.87
N SER A 97 -4.44 -15.25 -2.88
CA SER A 97 -3.40 -16.27 -3.02
C SER A 97 -2.00 -15.72 -3.25
N TRP A 98 -1.88 -14.56 -3.91
CA TRP A 98 -0.59 -13.88 -4.11
C TRP A 98 0.00 -13.30 -2.82
N ALA A 99 -0.78 -13.19 -1.74
CA ALA A 99 -0.30 -12.71 -0.45
C ALA A 99 0.31 -13.85 0.39
N TRP A 100 0.01 -15.12 0.10
CA TRP A 100 0.31 -16.25 0.99
C TRP A 100 1.79 -16.56 1.17
N ASP A 101 2.63 -16.22 0.19
CA ASP A 101 4.08 -16.42 0.26
C ASP A 101 4.81 -15.16 0.80
N LEU A 102 4.07 -14.18 1.33
CA LEU A 102 4.65 -12.99 1.94
C LEU A 102 5.26 -13.34 3.31
N PRO A 103 6.53 -13.00 3.59
CA PRO A 103 7.11 -13.15 4.91
C PRO A 103 6.35 -12.34 5.98
N GLN A 104 6.23 -12.89 7.18
CA GLN A 104 5.42 -12.26 8.22
C GLN A 104 5.97 -10.88 8.66
N ASP A 105 7.29 -10.69 8.65
CA ASP A 105 7.93 -9.41 8.97
C ASP A 105 7.68 -8.35 7.87
N ILE A 106 7.75 -8.73 6.60
CA ILE A 106 7.38 -7.87 5.46
C ILE A 106 5.90 -7.49 5.52
N TYR A 107 5.01 -8.41 5.87
CA TYR A 107 3.60 -8.12 6.10
C TYR A 107 3.40 -7.06 7.20
N GLN A 108 4.06 -7.22 8.35
CA GLN A 108 3.94 -6.29 9.48
C GLN A 108 4.38 -4.88 9.10
N GLU A 109 5.47 -4.76 8.36
CA GLU A 109 6.03 -3.47 8.02
C GLU A 109 5.34 -2.79 6.83
N TYR A 110 4.94 -3.56 5.82
CA TYR A 110 4.56 -3.00 4.52
C TYR A 110 3.13 -3.32 4.08
N VAL A 111 2.35 -4.08 4.85
CA VAL A 111 0.92 -4.34 4.61
C VAL A 111 0.05 -3.87 5.77
N ALA A 112 0.41 -4.26 7.00
CA ALA A 112 -0.36 -4.00 8.22
C ALA A 112 -0.42 -2.51 8.62
N THR A 113 0.59 -1.73 8.23
CA THR A 113 0.71 -0.31 8.58
C THR A 113 -0.44 0.55 8.06
N TYR A 114 -0.86 1.54 8.84
CA TYR A 114 -1.98 2.45 8.50
C TYR A 114 -1.51 3.76 7.84
N ALA A 115 -0.21 3.97 7.70
CA ALA A 115 0.42 5.14 7.05
C ALA A 115 1.81 4.78 6.52
N HIS A 116 2.36 5.63 5.65
CA HIS A 116 3.70 5.52 5.06
C HIS A 116 4.67 6.57 5.59
N VAL A 117 4.21 7.81 5.78
CA VAL A 117 5.02 8.96 6.23
C VAL A 117 4.25 9.79 7.27
N ASN A 118 4.36 11.12 7.24
CA ASN A 118 3.64 12.03 8.14
C ASN A 118 2.23 12.44 7.64
N GLU A 119 1.63 11.72 6.69
CA GLU A 119 0.28 12.02 6.21
C GLU A 119 -0.78 11.92 7.31
N ALA A 120 -1.87 12.67 7.14
CA ALA A 120 -2.96 12.67 8.11
C ALA A 120 -3.49 11.25 8.32
N ARG A 121 -3.73 10.88 9.58
CA ARG A 121 -4.26 9.57 9.95
C ARG A 121 -5.75 9.53 9.59
N VAL A 122 -6.09 8.75 8.57
CA VAL A 122 -7.44 8.64 8.00
C VAL A 122 -7.85 7.18 7.86
N ASP A 123 -9.15 6.90 8.02
CA ASP A 123 -9.71 5.54 7.88
C ASP A 123 -9.89 5.17 6.39
N TRP A 124 -8.77 5.04 5.68
CA TRP A 124 -8.76 4.80 4.23
C TRP A 124 -9.03 3.34 3.86
N ARG A 125 -8.69 2.39 4.74
CA ARG A 125 -8.65 0.97 4.38
C ARG A 125 -10.02 0.40 3.96
N PRO A 126 -11.15 0.69 4.64
CA PRO A 126 -12.45 0.16 4.24
C PRO A 126 -12.87 0.58 2.82
N ILE A 127 -12.75 1.88 2.50
CA ILE A 127 -13.18 2.41 1.20
C ILE A 127 -12.25 1.94 0.08
N ILE A 128 -10.94 1.91 0.32
CA ILE A 128 -9.97 1.46 -0.68
C ILE A 128 -10.08 -0.05 -0.91
N THR A 129 -10.27 -0.86 0.14
CA THR A 129 -10.50 -2.32 0.01
C THR A 129 -11.76 -2.64 -0.79
N THR A 130 -12.81 -1.85 -0.61
CA THR A 130 -14.04 -1.98 -1.41
C THR A 130 -13.77 -1.67 -2.88
N ALA A 131 -13.02 -0.59 -3.16
CA ALA A 131 -12.68 -0.20 -4.51
C ALA A 131 -11.78 -1.23 -5.21
N THR A 132 -10.73 -1.71 -4.55
CA THR A 132 -9.81 -2.72 -5.13
C THR A 132 -10.48 -4.07 -5.30
N SER A 133 -11.35 -4.49 -4.37
CA SER A 133 -12.17 -5.69 -4.56
C SER A 133 -13.10 -5.54 -5.77
N THR A 134 -13.74 -4.38 -5.94
CA THR A 134 -14.60 -4.09 -7.10
C THR A 134 -13.81 -4.18 -8.42
N ILE A 135 -12.59 -3.66 -8.45
CA ILE A 135 -11.71 -3.73 -9.62
C ILE A 135 -11.40 -5.20 -9.98
N LEU A 136 -11.00 -5.99 -8.98
CA LEU A 136 -10.61 -7.39 -9.17
C LEU A 136 -11.82 -8.28 -9.53
N ASP A 137 -12.96 -8.11 -8.86
CA ASP A 137 -14.18 -8.88 -9.11
C ASP A 137 -14.76 -8.61 -10.52
N ASN A 138 -14.55 -7.39 -11.05
CA ASN A 138 -14.97 -7.01 -12.40
C ASN A 138 -13.92 -7.28 -13.48
N ALA A 139 -12.78 -7.90 -13.12
CA ALA A 139 -11.75 -8.23 -14.10
C ALA A 139 -12.30 -9.15 -15.19
N PRO A 140 -12.12 -8.81 -16.48
CA PRO A 140 -12.46 -9.72 -17.57
C PRO A 140 -11.76 -11.06 -17.34
N SER A 141 -12.41 -12.17 -17.67
CA SER A 141 -11.83 -13.52 -17.52
C SER A 141 -10.56 -13.76 -18.34
N THR A 142 -10.20 -12.83 -19.24
CA THR A 142 -8.97 -12.84 -20.04
C THR A 142 -7.82 -12.12 -19.35
N THR A 143 -8.06 -11.47 -18.22
CA THR A 143 -7.05 -10.76 -17.43
C THR A 143 -6.26 -11.79 -16.64
N ASP A 144 -4.96 -11.84 -16.85
CA ASP A 144 -4.07 -12.62 -16.00
C ASP A 144 -3.93 -11.89 -14.67
N LEU A 145 -4.12 -12.61 -13.56
CA LEU A 145 -3.96 -12.12 -12.18
C LEU A 145 -3.17 -13.18 -11.38
N SER A 146 -2.29 -13.91 -12.05
CA SER A 146 -1.54 -15.03 -11.46
C SER A 146 -0.31 -14.58 -10.69
N THR A 147 0.26 -13.41 -11.01
CA THR A 147 1.45 -12.86 -10.34
C THR A 147 1.15 -11.55 -9.61
N VAL A 148 2.03 -11.18 -8.67
CA VAL A 148 1.96 -9.87 -7.99
C VAL A 148 2.06 -8.73 -9.02
N GLU A 149 2.96 -8.84 -10.01
CA GLU A 149 3.09 -7.83 -11.07
C GLU A 149 1.79 -7.65 -11.86
N ASP A 150 1.13 -8.75 -12.25
CA ASP A 150 -0.14 -8.67 -12.99
C ASP A 150 -1.24 -7.96 -12.19
N VAL A 151 -1.36 -8.30 -10.89
CA VAL A 151 -2.34 -7.68 -9.99
C VAL A 151 -2.03 -6.19 -9.79
N VAL A 152 -0.76 -5.84 -9.58
CA VAL A 152 -0.30 -4.45 -9.42
C VAL A 152 -0.60 -3.63 -10.69
N SER A 153 -0.19 -4.13 -11.85
CA SER A 153 -0.43 -3.48 -13.14
C SER A 153 -1.92 -3.33 -13.43
N TYR A 154 -2.72 -4.34 -13.12
CA TYR A 154 -4.17 -4.28 -13.32
C TYR A 154 -4.82 -3.24 -12.40
N ILE A 155 -4.53 -3.25 -11.09
CA ILE A 155 -5.03 -2.23 -10.14
C ILE A 155 -4.62 -0.83 -10.59
N ASN A 156 -3.34 -0.63 -10.95
CA ASN A 156 -2.85 0.68 -11.40
C ASN A 156 -3.53 1.16 -12.68
N SER A 157 -3.96 0.26 -13.57
CA SER A 157 -4.67 0.64 -14.80
C SER A 157 -6.13 1.05 -14.55
N GLN A 158 -6.75 0.55 -13.47
CA GLN A 158 -8.18 0.69 -13.22
C GLN A 158 -8.52 1.68 -12.10
N MET A 159 -7.71 1.79 -11.05
CA MET A 159 -8.15 2.45 -9.81
C MET A 159 -8.40 3.95 -9.93
N TRP A 160 -7.86 4.61 -10.94
CA TRP A 160 -7.90 6.09 -11.06
C TRP A 160 -9.21 6.63 -11.63
N HIS A 161 -10.13 5.75 -12.05
CA HIS A 161 -11.39 6.08 -12.70
C HIS A 161 -12.58 5.59 -11.83
N THR A 162 -13.57 6.45 -11.59
CA THR A 162 -14.75 6.12 -10.78
C THR A 162 -15.58 5.00 -11.39
N GLU A 163 -15.58 4.91 -12.73
CA GLU A 163 -16.37 3.93 -13.48
C GLU A 163 -15.90 2.49 -13.24
N THR A 164 -14.63 2.31 -12.93
CA THR A 164 -13.97 1.01 -12.69
C THR A 164 -13.73 0.75 -11.20
N SER A 165 -13.39 1.79 -10.43
CA SER A 165 -13.04 1.66 -9.01
C SER A 165 -14.21 1.89 -8.05
N GLY A 166 -15.26 2.61 -8.45
CA GLY A 166 -16.31 3.08 -7.55
C GLY A 166 -15.85 4.12 -6.51
N LEU A 167 -14.65 4.69 -6.66
CA LEU A 167 -14.14 5.75 -5.78
C LEU A 167 -14.92 7.06 -5.95
N ILE A 168 -14.72 7.98 -5.00
CA ILE A 168 -15.48 9.25 -4.89
C ILE A 168 -15.31 10.13 -6.13
N ASN A 169 -14.08 10.26 -6.65
CA ASN A 169 -13.75 11.03 -7.85
C ASN A 169 -12.68 10.33 -8.67
N ASN A 170 -12.60 10.68 -9.96
CA ASN A 170 -11.42 10.37 -10.76
C ASN A 170 -10.22 11.08 -10.14
N VAL A 171 -9.08 10.40 -10.08
CA VAL A 171 -7.86 10.96 -9.51
C VAL A 171 -6.88 11.26 -10.63
N THR A 172 -6.49 12.53 -10.72
CA THR A 172 -5.54 13.02 -11.73
C THR A 172 -4.27 13.57 -11.09
N PHE A 173 -3.19 13.61 -11.86
CA PHE A 173 -1.96 14.22 -11.38
C PHE A 173 -2.04 15.74 -11.42
N LYS A 174 -1.67 16.37 -10.32
CA LYS A 174 -1.48 17.81 -10.19
C LYS A 174 -0.24 18.05 -9.35
N SER A 175 0.78 18.69 -9.91
CA SER A 175 2.03 18.95 -9.20
C SER A 175 1.84 19.90 -8.01
N SER A 176 2.81 19.92 -7.09
CA SER A 176 2.90 20.90 -5.99
C SER A 176 1.69 20.91 -5.04
N GLN A 177 1.19 19.73 -4.67
CA GLN A 177 0.06 19.60 -3.73
C GLN A 177 0.49 19.13 -2.34
N THR A 178 1.68 18.57 -2.15
CA THR A 178 2.19 18.20 -0.83
C THR A 178 2.70 19.45 -0.09
N PRO A 179 2.39 19.66 1.21
CA PRO A 179 1.67 18.77 2.13
C PRO A 179 0.16 19.04 2.25
N LEU A 180 -0.45 19.82 1.35
CA LEU A 180 -1.88 20.17 1.43
C LEU A 180 -2.81 19.00 1.06
N ILE A 181 -2.45 18.21 0.04
CA ILE A 181 -3.26 17.08 -0.46
C ILE A 181 -2.31 15.92 -0.77
N TYR A 182 -2.23 14.96 0.14
CA TYR A 182 -1.36 13.79 0.03
C TYR A 182 -1.78 12.59 0.88
N ASP A 183 -2.63 12.75 1.90
CA ASP A 183 -3.29 11.61 2.51
C ASP A 183 -4.33 11.00 1.54
N PRO A 184 -4.68 9.70 1.70
CA PRO A 184 -5.57 9.01 0.79
C PRO A 184 -6.94 9.68 0.67
N MET A 185 -7.54 10.08 1.79
CA MET A 185 -8.91 10.61 1.80
C MET A 185 -8.99 11.99 1.16
N SER A 186 -8.03 12.88 1.44
CA SER A 186 -7.94 14.16 0.74
C SER A 186 -7.75 13.95 -0.77
N THR A 187 -6.88 13.02 -1.18
CA THR A 187 -6.67 12.72 -2.61
C THR A 187 -7.96 12.28 -3.30
N LEU A 188 -8.75 11.40 -2.67
CA LEU A 188 -10.04 10.94 -3.18
C LEU A 188 -11.10 12.05 -3.22
N VAL A 189 -11.17 12.90 -2.19
CA VAL A 189 -12.15 13.99 -2.11
C VAL A 189 -11.84 15.12 -3.10
N TYR A 190 -10.57 15.48 -3.28
CA TYR A 190 -10.18 16.52 -4.23
C TYR A 190 -10.11 16.03 -5.68
N GLY A 191 -9.92 14.73 -5.91
CA GLY A 191 -9.79 14.14 -7.25
C GLY A 191 -8.44 14.44 -7.93
N TYR A 192 -7.44 14.85 -7.15
CA TYR A 192 -6.09 15.04 -7.64
C TYR A 192 -5.06 15.05 -6.52
N ALA A 193 -3.82 14.71 -6.85
CA ALA A 193 -2.67 14.88 -5.97
C ALA A 193 -1.37 15.00 -6.78
N SER A 194 -0.28 15.38 -6.09
CA SER A 194 1.07 15.32 -6.67
C SER A 194 1.68 13.93 -6.50
N CYS A 195 2.92 13.73 -6.96
CA CYS A 195 3.60 12.43 -6.95
C CYS A 195 3.54 11.72 -5.59
N THR A 196 3.67 12.44 -4.47
CA THR A 196 3.53 11.89 -3.12
C THR A 196 2.13 11.30 -2.88
N GLY A 197 1.07 12.08 -3.12
CA GLY A 197 -0.29 11.64 -2.78
C GLY A 197 -0.82 10.53 -3.67
N VAL A 198 -0.49 10.53 -4.97
CA VAL A 198 -0.83 9.40 -5.85
C VAL A 198 -0.02 8.15 -5.50
N SER A 199 1.24 8.29 -5.03
CA SER A 199 2.04 7.14 -4.57
C SER A 199 1.49 6.54 -3.27
N ILE A 200 1.12 7.38 -2.29
CA ILE A 200 0.48 6.92 -1.04
C ILE A 200 -0.82 6.18 -1.36
N LEU A 201 -1.70 6.79 -2.15
CA LEU A 201 -2.98 6.19 -2.51
C LEU A 201 -2.80 4.86 -3.28
N PHE A 202 -1.82 4.79 -4.18
CA PHE A 202 -1.55 3.55 -4.91
C PHE A 202 -1.00 2.45 -3.98
N ALA A 203 -0.02 2.78 -3.13
CA ALA A 203 0.52 1.83 -2.17
C ALA A 203 -0.57 1.31 -1.21
N ASP A 204 -1.48 2.18 -0.76
CA ASP A 204 -2.62 1.79 0.09
C ASP A 204 -3.63 0.88 -0.63
N ALA A 205 -3.83 1.08 -1.94
CA ALA A 205 -4.62 0.17 -2.76
C ALA A 205 -3.99 -1.23 -2.82
N LEU A 206 -2.67 -1.32 -3.03
CA LEU A 206 -1.95 -2.59 -3.03
C LEU A 206 -2.01 -3.28 -1.65
N LYS A 207 -1.81 -2.52 -0.57
CA LYS A 207 -1.91 -3.02 0.81
C LYS A 207 -3.31 -3.51 1.16
N SER A 208 -4.35 -2.98 0.53
CA SER A 208 -5.74 -3.43 0.71
C SER A 208 -6.01 -4.83 0.15
N VAL A 209 -5.12 -5.34 -0.72
CA VAL A 209 -5.20 -6.68 -1.32
C VAL A 209 -4.02 -7.57 -0.95
N GLY A 210 -3.35 -7.26 0.17
CA GLY A 210 -2.27 -8.08 0.73
C GLY A 210 -0.91 -7.91 0.04
N ILE A 211 -0.75 -6.94 -0.86
CA ILE A 211 0.53 -6.68 -1.55
C ILE A 211 1.35 -5.68 -0.73
N ALA A 212 2.55 -6.09 -0.33
CA ALA A 212 3.50 -5.24 0.38
C ALA A 212 4.04 -4.14 -0.52
N ALA A 213 3.81 -2.89 -0.12
CA ALA A 213 4.21 -1.71 -0.88
C ALA A 213 4.65 -0.58 0.05
N ARG A 214 5.59 0.26 -0.41
CA ARG A 214 6.12 1.42 0.32
C ARG A 214 6.35 2.61 -0.59
N VAL A 215 6.25 3.81 -0.04
CA VAL A 215 6.57 5.04 -0.76
C VAL A 215 8.09 5.16 -0.89
N SER A 216 8.56 5.43 -2.10
CA SER A 216 9.97 5.65 -2.39
C SER A 216 10.15 6.98 -3.10
N GLY A 217 11.36 7.52 -3.09
CA GLY A 217 11.60 8.77 -3.78
C GLY A 217 12.98 9.36 -3.61
N THR A 218 13.16 10.50 -4.26
CA THR A 218 14.28 11.40 -4.02
C THR A 218 13.78 12.69 -3.40
N PRO A 219 14.40 13.17 -2.30
CA PRO A 219 14.03 14.46 -1.71
C PRO A 219 14.52 15.65 -2.56
N ALA A 220 15.52 15.43 -3.41
CA ALA A 220 16.19 16.49 -4.17
C ALA A 220 16.94 15.91 -5.38
N TRP A 221 16.51 16.27 -6.59
CA TRP A 221 17.26 15.94 -7.79
C TRP A 221 18.64 16.60 -7.78
N ASN A 222 19.67 15.83 -8.12
CA ASN A 222 21.07 16.29 -8.15
C ASN A 222 21.53 16.90 -6.80
N GLY A 223 20.97 16.43 -5.68
CA GLY A 223 21.30 16.89 -4.34
C GLY A 223 20.90 18.34 -4.04
N ALA A 224 20.07 18.97 -4.88
CA ALA A 224 19.66 20.36 -4.74
C ALA A 224 18.13 20.48 -4.66
N TYR A 225 17.60 21.03 -3.57
CA TYR A 225 16.15 21.08 -3.32
C TYR A 225 15.39 21.95 -4.33
N GLU A 226 16.06 22.95 -4.92
CA GLU A 226 15.53 23.78 -5.99
C GLU A 226 15.22 23.01 -7.28
N ASN A 227 15.83 21.83 -7.46
CA ASN A 227 15.56 20.96 -8.61
C ASN A 227 14.32 20.08 -8.41
N GLY A 228 13.67 20.19 -7.25
CA GLY A 228 12.46 19.45 -6.91
C GLY A 228 12.73 18.05 -6.38
N ASN A 229 11.65 17.41 -5.93
CA ASN A 229 11.61 16.04 -5.43
C ASN A 229 10.77 15.16 -6.36
N HIS A 230 10.74 13.86 -6.09
CA HIS A 230 9.85 12.94 -6.77
C HIS A 230 9.56 11.70 -5.92
N ASN A 231 8.33 11.21 -5.96
CA ASN A 231 7.91 9.99 -5.28
C ASN A 231 7.23 9.01 -6.24
N TRP A 232 7.42 7.72 -5.96
CA TRP A 232 6.81 6.57 -6.60
C TRP A 232 6.62 5.47 -5.54
N ILE A 233 6.31 4.24 -5.95
CA ILE A 233 6.19 3.11 -5.01
C ILE A 233 7.24 2.04 -5.28
N GLU A 234 7.67 1.36 -4.22
CA GLU A 234 8.30 0.05 -4.31
C GLU A 234 7.29 -1.03 -3.90
N VAL A 235 7.32 -2.18 -4.59
CA VAL A 235 6.49 -3.36 -4.34
C VAL A 235 7.40 -4.55 -4.09
N TYR A 236 7.10 -5.32 -3.03
CA TYR A 236 7.84 -6.54 -2.72
C TYR A 236 7.33 -7.70 -3.57
N LEU A 237 8.24 -8.46 -4.15
CA LEU A 237 7.95 -9.64 -4.97
C LEU A 237 8.33 -10.90 -4.17
N PRO A 238 7.38 -11.61 -3.54
CA PRO A 238 7.68 -12.80 -2.73
C PRO A 238 8.46 -13.89 -3.48
N GLU A 239 8.24 -14.01 -4.79
CA GLU A 239 8.87 -15.01 -5.65
C GLU A 239 10.38 -14.83 -5.81
N THR A 240 10.88 -13.59 -5.70
CA THR A 240 12.32 -13.27 -5.76
C THR A 240 12.88 -12.82 -4.42
N GLY A 241 12.02 -12.38 -3.50
CA GLY A 241 12.40 -11.70 -2.26
C GLY A 241 12.95 -10.30 -2.49
N GLU A 242 12.73 -9.71 -3.67
CA GLU A 242 13.27 -8.41 -4.07
C GLU A 242 12.19 -7.32 -4.11
N TRP A 243 12.63 -6.06 -4.04
CA TRP A 243 11.79 -4.89 -4.28
C TRP A 243 11.89 -4.46 -5.74
N ALA A 244 10.75 -4.32 -6.41
CA ALA A 244 10.60 -3.67 -7.70
C ALA A 244 9.91 -2.30 -7.52
N PHE A 245 9.93 -1.44 -8.53
CA PHE A 245 9.37 -0.10 -8.42
C PHE A 245 8.57 0.31 -9.66
N MET A 246 7.61 1.20 -9.47
CA MET A 246 6.85 1.87 -10.53
C MET A 246 6.13 3.12 -10.01
N GLU A 247 5.67 3.96 -10.92
CA GLU A 247 4.77 5.06 -10.62
C GLU A 247 3.30 4.65 -10.64
N ALA A 248 2.51 5.41 -9.87
CA ALA A 248 1.07 5.48 -10.07
C ALA A 248 0.76 6.01 -11.47
N ALA A 249 -0.18 5.40 -12.19
CA ALA A 249 -0.48 5.72 -13.59
C ALA A 249 -0.73 7.22 -13.88
N PRO A 250 -1.35 8.02 -12.97
CA PRO A 250 -1.48 9.46 -13.17
C PRO A 250 -0.14 10.20 -13.25
N ALA A 251 0.91 9.72 -12.57
CA ALA A 251 2.25 10.32 -12.55
C ALA A 251 3.18 9.75 -13.64
N GLY A 252 3.12 8.43 -13.87
CA GLY A 252 3.88 7.71 -14.90
C GLY A 252 3.07 6.52 -15.42
N GLY A 253 2.69 6.55 -16.70
CA GLY A 253 1.82 5.54 -17.31
C GLY A 253 2.57 4.58 -18.24
N GLY A 254 2.13 3.33 -18.28
CA GLY A 254 2.70 2.30 -19.16
C GLY A 254 3.96 1.61 -18.60
N GLU A 255 4.17 1.69 -17.29
CA GLU A 255 5.28 1.07 -16.59
C GLU A 255 4.98 -0.37 -16.15
N THR A 256 6.03 -1.18 -16.07
CA THR A 256 6.03 -2.55 -15.56
C THR A 256 6.93 -2.65 -14.33
N LEU A 257 6.75 -3.65 -13.45
CA LEU A 257 7.67 -3.84 -12.32
C LEU A 257 9.01 -4.43 -12.77
N SER A 258 8.97 -5.23 -13.84
CA SER A 258 10.11 -5.98 -14.36
C SER A 258 11.12 -5.16 -15.18
N ASN A 259 10.74 -4.00 -15.72
CA ASN A 259 11.64 -3.17 -16.54
C ASN A 259 11.92 -1.81 -15.88
N PRO A 260 13.11 -1.58 -15.29
CA PRO A 260 13.45 -0.28 -14.71
C PRO A 260 13.54 0.84 -15.76
N CYS A 261 13.80 0.53 -17.04
CA CYS A 261 14.03 1.54 -18.06
C CYS A 261 12.74 2.10 -18.70
N ASP A 262 11.57 1.63 -18.28
CA ASP A 262 10.29 2.21 -18.68
C ASP A 262 9.84 3.39 -17.80
N LYS A 263 10.54 3.66 -16.69
CA LYS A 263 10.32 4.84 -15.84
C LYS A 263 11.11 6.02 -16.37
N TRP A 264 10.45 7.14 -16.63
CA TRP A 264 11.11 8.33 -17.18
C TRP A 264 12.24 8.88 -16.28
N PHE A 265 12.14 8.66 -14.96
CA PHE A 265 13.13 9.11 -13.99
C PHE A 265 14.32 8.14 -13.85
N CYS A 266 14.20 6.90 -14.33
CA CYS A 266 15.24 5.89 -14.19
C CYS A 266 16.22 6.00 -15.36
N SER A 267 17.17 6.93 -15.24
CA SER A 267 18.21 7.18 -16.27
C SER A 267 19.52 7.65 -15.65
N PRO A 268 20.67 7.51 -16.34
CA PRO A 268 21.96 7.97 -15.84
C PRO A 268 21.99 9.44 -15.46
N THR A 269 21.25 10.28 -16.21
CA THR A 269 21.14 11.72 -15.94
C THR A 269 20.51 12.01 -14.57
N LYS A 270 19.52 11.21 -14.16
CA LYS A 270 18.81 11.35 -12.89
C LYS A 270 19.56 10.73 -11.72
N MET A 271 20.42 9.74 -11.99
CA MET A 271 21.33 9.13 -11.01
C MET A 271 22.59 9.98 -10.73
N ALA A 272 22.84 11.02 -11.53
CA ALA A 272 24.05 11.84 -11.44
C ALA A 272 23.98 12.91 -10.33
N ASN A 273 25.15 13.50 -10.06
CA ASN A 273 25.33 14.70 -9.23
C ASN A 273 24.77 14.57 -7.79
N GLY A 274 24.92 13.40 -7.17
CA GLY A 274 24.59 13.23 -5.75
C GLY A 274 23.08 13.13 -5.47
N THR A 275 22.24 12.81 -6.45
CA THR A 275 20.86 12.39 -6.17
C THR A 275 20.88 11.19 -5.22
N GLN A 276 20.12 11.27 -4.15
CA GLN A 276 19.91 10.20 -3.18
C GLN A 276 18.48 9.69 -3.25
N PHE A 277 18.29 8.44 -2.87
CA PHE A 277 17.01 7.74 -2.97
C PHE A 277 16.70 7.00 -1.68
N PHE A 278 15.44 7.05 -1.26
CA PHE A 278 15.00 6.47 0.00
C PHE A 278 13.67 5.77 -0.18
N SER A 279 13.40 4.81 0.69
CA SER A 279 12.08 4.17 0.82
C SER A 279 11.59 4.27 2.25
N SER A 280 10.31 4.56 2.43
CA SER A 280 9.69 4.71 3.74
C SER A 280 9.63 3.37 4.47
N ARG A 281 9.78 3.43 5.79
CA ARG A 281 9.68 2.31 6.71
C ARG A 281 8.78 2.66 7.88
N PHE A 282 8.36 1.63 8.61
CA PHE A 282 7.64 1.83 9.87
C PHE A 282 8.51 1.44 11.06
N ASP A 283 9.47 0.52 10.89
CA ASP A 283 10.41 0.18 11.96
C ASP A 283 11.28 1.38 12.37
N SER A 284 11.06 1.86 13.58
CA SER A 284 11.75 3.01 14.17
C SER A 284 13.24 2.78 14.42
N ASN A 285 13.72 1.55 14.29
CA ASN A 285 15.12 1.18 14.49
C ASN A 285 15.95 1.11 13.19
N SER A 286 15.43 1.57 12.04
CA SER A 286 16.14 1.48 10.76
C SER A 286 17.48 2.24 10.74
N GLY A 287 17.65 3.25 11.61
CA GLY A 287 18.85 4.07 11.68
C GLY A 287 19.00 5.09 10.53
N VAL A 288 18.04 5.13 9.61
CA VAL A 288 17.96 6.07 8.48
C VAL A 288 16.59 6.72 8.51
N ALA A 289 16.52 8.05 8.39
CA ALA A 289 15.27 8.76 8.22
C ALA A 289 14.89 8.85 6.74
N TYR A 290 13.60 8.74 6.42
CA TYR A 290 13.09 9.05 5.10
C TYR A 290 12.99 10.59 4.96
N PRO A 291 13.78 11.23 4.09
CA PRO A 291 13.77 12.68 3.96
C PRO A 291 12.51 13.14 3.22
N MET A 292 11.61 13.79 3.94
CA MET A 292 10.40 14.37 3.38
C MET A 292 10.70 15.76 2.83
N ALA A 293 10.59 15.95 1.51
CA ALA A 293 10.93 17.22 0.87
C ALA A 293 10.08 18.43 1.35
N TRP A 294 8.96 18.18 2.02
CA TRP A 294 8.08 19.19 2.61
C TRP A 294 8.31 19.40 4.12
N ASP A 295 9.12 18.56 4.77
CA ASP A 295 9.32 18.52 6.23
C ASP A 295 10.71 17.93 6.57
N LEU A 296 11.79 18.52 6.03
CA LEU A 296 13.15 17.96 6.06
C LEU A 296 13.76 17.85 7.46
N GLU A 297 13.27 18.65 8.42
CA GLU A 297 13.76 18.63 9.80
C GLU A 297 13.15 17.48 10.63
N ASN A 298 12.10 16.85 10.11
CA ASN A 298 11.46 15.71 10.75
C ASN A 298 12.21 14.41 10.43
N LEU A 299 12.89 13.89 11.44
CA LEU A 299 13.69 12.66 11.35
C LEU A 299 13.00 11.45 11.97
N GLU A 300 11.71 11.56 12.33
CA GLU A 300 10.98 10.46 12.98
C GLU A 300 10.36 9.47 12.00
N VAL A 301 10.25 9.82 10.71
CA VAL A 301 9.81 8.86 9.68
C VAL A 301 11.00 7.98 9.31
N PRO A 302 10.98 6.68 9.63
CA PRO A 302 12.07 5.78 9.29
C PRO A 302 12.12 5.53 7.78
N GLY A 303 13.30 5.19 7.27
CA GLY A 303 13.48 4.79 5.89
C GLY A 303 14.67 3.85 5.70
N ASP A 304 14.86 3.42 4.46
CA ASP A 304 16.07 2.78 3.95
C ASP A 304 16.77 3.72 2.96
N ASP A 305 18.11 3.76 2.99
CA ASP A 305 18.89 4.34 1.90
C ASP A 305 18.92 3.36 0.72
N ARG A 306 18.32 3.77 -0.40
CA ARG A 306 18.20 2.98 -1.63
C ARG A 306 19.09 3.52 -2.74
N THR A 307 19.97 4.48 -2.43
CA THR A 307 20.76 5.19 -3.44
C THR A 307 21.59 4.24 -4.30
N ALA A 308 22.26 3.26 -3.68
CA ALA A 308 23.04 2.26 -4.41
C ALA A 308 22.17 1.38 -5.33
N TYR A 309 20.98 1.01 -4.88
CA TYR A 309 20.04 0.22 -5.68
C TYR A 309 19.59 0.98 -6.94
N TYR A 310 19.13 2.23 -6.79
CA TYR A 310 18.70 3.03 -7.94
C TYR A 310 19.87 3.37 -8.87
N GLN A 311 21.07 3.63 -8.32
CA GLN A 311 22.27 3.81 -9.14
C GLN A 311 22.61 2.56 -9.96
N ASP A 312 22.52 1.36 -9.40
CA ASP A 312 22.79 0.13 -10.15
C ASP A 312 21.70 -0.17 -11.19
N ALA A 313 20.42 -0.03 -10.82
CA ALA A 313 19.30 -0.33 -11.72
C ALA A 313 19.20 0.68 -12.88
N CYS A 314 19.25 1.99 -12.58
CA CYS A 314 18.91 3.04 -13.54
C CYS A 314 20.07 3.54 -14.40
N ASN A 315 21.34 3.22 -14.06
CA ASN A 315 22.47 3.52 -14.95
C ASN A 315 22.61 2.51 -16.12
N LYS A 316 21.81 1.44 -16.13
CA LYS A 316 21.75 0.44 -17.21
C LYS A 316 20.76 0.84 -18.32
N CYS A 317 19.91 1.82 -18.00
CA CYS A 317 19.11 2.60 -18.94
C CYS A 317 19.98 3.74 -19.51
#